data_AF-A0A1H9MNG2-F1
#
_entry.id   AF-A0A1H9MNG2-F1
#
_cell.length_a   1.000
_cell.length_b   1.000
_cell.length_c   1.000
_cell.angle_alpha   90.00
_cell.angle_beta   90.00
_cell.angle_gamma   90.00
#
_symmetry.space_group_name_H-M   'P 1'
#
loop_
_entity.id
_entity.type
_entity.pdbx_description
1 polymer ?
#
loop_
_entity_poly.entity_id
_entity_poly.type
_entity_poly.pdbx_seq_one_letter_code
_entity_poly.pdbx_strand_id
1 'polypeptide(L)'
;MTTAPVEELIYEWLNARYPNGPVWFDEDMPADRLPPLETRMLYAFNVIEYNISNGGWSQFLWNCLPNWRSILETAQKGYRLIGANEQADTLETLRSLCEQDESECLAAIERNDGSMNTFAEFTRRSYRNTYSDWQSLFWGDIYERRTAWLNENEERLRSLIGRNDS
;
A
#
# COMPACT_ATOMS: atom_id res chain seq x y z
N MET A 1 16.86 -27.45 3.23
CA MET A 1 16.34 -26.21 3.85
C MET A 1 15.71 -25.41 2.73
N THR A 2 14.41 -25.11 2.83
CA THR A 2 13.76 -24.18 1.90
C THR A 2 14.20 -22.77 2.28
N THR A 3 14.73 -22.01 1.33
CA THR A 3 15.03 -20.59 1.50
C THR A 3 13.73 -19.83 1.81
N ALA A 4 13.80 -18.82 2.69
CA ALA A 4 12.64 -17.96 2.95
C ALA A 4 12.20 -17.27 1.64
N PRO A 5 10.89 -17.11 1.38
CA PRO A 5 10.38 -16.36 0.24
C PRO A 5 11.00 -14.95 0.20
N VAL A 6 11.34 -14.46 -0.99
CA VAL A 6 12.01 -13.15 -1.15
C VAL A 6 11.17 -11.98 -0.60
N GLU A 7 9.85 -12.10 -0.62
CA GLU A 7 8.93 -11.13 0.01
C GLU A 7 9.15 -11.00 1.51
N GLU A 8 9.31 -12.12 2.22
CA GLU A 8 9.57 -12.14 3.66
C GLU A 8 10.93 -11.48 3.97
N LEU A 9 11.96 -11.80 3.19
CA LEU A 9 13.29 -11.19 3.32
C LEU A 9 13.26 -9.67 3.09
N ILE A 10 12.43 -9.20 2.15
CA ILE A 10 12.24 -7.76 1.92
C ILE A 10 11.57 -7.10 3.12
N TYR A 11 10.51 -7.70 3.68
CA TYR A 11 9.86 -7.14 4.87
C TYR A 11 10.80 -7.12 6.09
N GLU A 12 11.58 -8.17 6.32
CA GLU A 12 12.60 -8.19 7.36
C GLU A 12 13.63 -7.06 7.16
N TRP A 13 14.11 -6.89 5.93
CA TRP A 13 15.06 -5.84 5.60
C TRP A 13 14.47 -4.43 5.82
N LEU A 14 13.23 -4.19 5.39
CA LEU A 14 12.53 -2.92 5.63
C LEU A 14 12.38 -2.63 7.12
N ASN A 15 11.94 -3.61 7.92
CA ASN A 15 11.74 -3.46 9.37
C ASN A 15 13.07 -3.20 10.10
N ALA A 16 14.15 -3.85 9.68
CA ALA A 16 15.47 -3.63 10.25
C ALA A 16 16.04 -2.25 9.87
N ARG A 17 15.85 -1.83 8.62
CA ARG A 17 16.41 -0.58 8.09
C ARG A 17 15.64 0.67 8.52
N TYR A 18 14.34 0.52 8.79
CA TYR A 18 13.39 1.57 9.14
C TYR A 18 12.52 1.14 10.34
N PRO A 19 13.09 1.12 11.56
CA PRO A 19 12.41 0.58 12.74
C PRO A 19 11.18 1.40 13.19
N ASN A 20 11.08 2.67 12.75
CA ASN A 20 9.95 3.54 13.05
C ASN A 20 8.78 3.36 12.08
N GLY A 21 8.81 2.31 11.25
CA GLY A 21 7.79 2.03 10.25
C GLY A 21 8.07 2.71 8.91
N PRO A 22 7.03 2.86 8.06
CA PRO A 22 7.17 3.22 6.66
C PRO A 22 7.34 4.73 6.45
N VAL A 23 8.26 5.35 7.19
CA VAL A 23 8.60 6.79 7.13
C VAL A 23 9.03 7.24 5.72
N TRP A 24 9.32 6.30 4.82
CA TRP A 24 9.63 6.59 3.43
C TRP A 24 8.41 7.03 2.60
N PHE A 25 7.19 7.01 3.15
CA PHE A 25 6.05 7.65 2.52
C PHE A 25 5.86 9.12 2.94
N ASP A 26 6.63 9.60 3.92
CA ASP A 26 6.59 11.01 4.31
C ASP A 26 7.13 11.87 3.17
N GLU A 27 6.45 12.99 2.87
CA GLU A 27 6.82 13.89 1.76
C GLU A 27 8.23 14.50 1.93
N ASP A 28 8.68 14.64 3.18
CA ASP A 28 9.99 15.21 3.52
C ASP A 28 11.14 14.18 3.45
N MET A 29 10.87 12.92 3.13
CA MET A 29 11.90 11.89 3.09
C MET A 29 12.90 12.16 1.95
N PRO A 30 14.21 12.31 2.26
CA PRO A 30 15.22 12.52 1.22
C PRO A 30 15.28 11.37 0.22
N ALA A 31 15.37 11.71 -1.07
CA ALA A 31 15.34 10.73 -2.16
C ALA A 31 16.45 9.65 -2.06
N ASP A 32 17.62 10.01 -1.54
CA ASP A 32 18.76 9.11 -1.30
C ASP A 32 18.55 8.13 -0.14
N ARG A 33 17.51 8.34 0.67
CA ARG A 33 17.13 7.48 1.80
C ARG A 33 15.92 6.61 1.50
N LEU A 34 15.24 6.83 0.37
CA LEU A 34 14.10 6.03 -0.02
C LEU A 34 14.53 4.58 -0.29
N PRO A 35 13.82 3.58 0.24
CA PRO A 35 14.02 2.20 -0.20
C PRO A 35 13.74 2.11 -1.70
N PRO A 36 14.44 1.25 -2.45
CA PRO A 36 14.16 1.06 -3.87
C PRO A 36 12.69 0.69 -4.11
N LEU A 37 12.14 1.08 -5.27
CA LEU A 37 10.72 0.91 -5.58
C LEU A 37 10.27 -0.54 -5.38
N GLU A 38 11.09 -1.48 -5.84
CA GLU A 38 10.88 -2.92 -5.79
C GLU A 38 10.64 -3.47 -4.40
N THR A 39 11.18 -2.83 -3.36
CA THR A 39 10.99 -3.25 -1.97
C THR A 39 9.80 -2.54 -1.35
N ARG A 40 9.74 -1.21 -1.48
CA ARG A 40 8.67 -0.42 -0.85
C ARG A 40 7.29 -0.62 -1.49
N MET A 41 7.22 -1.07 -2.74
CA MET A 41 5.93 -1.37 -3.39
C MET A 41 5.16 -2.49 -2.68
N LEU A 42 5.84 -3.46 -2.07
CA LEU A 42 5.19 -4.55 -1.35
C LEU A 42 4.42 -4.04 -0.12
N TYR A 43 4.99 -3.04 0.56
CA TYR A 43 4.27 -2.36 1.64
C TYR A 43 3.05 -1.60 1.11
N ALA A 44 3.21 -0.85 0.01
CA ALA A 44 2.12 -0.10 -0.59
C ALA A 44 0.96 -1.00 -1.04
N PHE A 45 1.27 -2.15 -1.67
CA PHE A 45 0.28 -3.17 -2.03
C PHE A 45 -0.47 -3.69 -0.81
N ASN A 46 0.26 -4.13 0.22
CA ASN A 46 -0.36 -4.66 1.43
C ASN A 46 -1.28 -3.63 2.10
N VAL A 47 -0.87 -2.36 2.15
CA VAL A 47 -1.71 -1.29 2.71
C VAL A 47 -2.98 -1.08 1.90
N ILE A 48 -2.90 -1.02 0.57
CA ILE A 48 -4.07 -0.82 -0.29
C ILE A 48 -5.00 -2.04 -0.18
N GLU A 49 -4.48 -3.23 -0.43
CA GLU A 49 -5.24 -4.48 -0.41
C GLU A 49 -5.89 -4.70 0.96
N TYR A 50 -5.15 -4.54 2.06
CA TYR A 50 -5.73 -4.70 3.39
C TYR A 50 -6.86 -3.70 3.66
N ASN A 51 -6.68 -2.42 3.35
CA ASN A 51 -7.68 -1.42 3.72
C ASN A 51 -8.92 -1.47 2.82
N ILE A 52 -8.74 -1.69 1.52
CA ILE A 52 -9.86 -1.81 0.58
C ILE A 52 -10.72 -3.05 0.93
N SER A 53 -10.14 -4.14 1.46
CA SER A 53 -10.90 -5.39 1.75
C SER A 53 -11.71 -5.29 3.02
N ASN A 54 -11.17 -4.58 4.00
CA ASN A 54 -11.77 -4.49 5.33
C ASN A 54 -12.80 -3.37 5.43
N GLY A 55 -12.58 -2.24 4.78
CA GLY A 55 -13.47 -1.07 4.92
C GLY A 55 -13.47 -0.11 3.74
N GLY A 56 -13.03 -0.58 2.57
CA GLY A 56 -13.02 0.17 1.32
C GLY A 56 -12.12 1.40 1.33
N TRP A 57 -12.35 2.29 0.37
CA TRP A 57 -11.56 3.51 0.16
C TRP A 57 -11.54 4.41 1.40
N SER A 58 -12.62 4.47 2.16
CA SER A 58 -12.71 5.31 3.36
C SER A 58 -11.81 4.81 4.49
N GLN A 59 -11.65 3.49 4.63
CA GLN A 59 -10.69 2.95 5.60
C GLN A 59 -9.26 3.20 5.14
N PHE A 60 -8.98 3.08 3.84
CA PHE A 60 -7.67 3.43 3.28
C PHE A 60 -7.31 4.88 3.59
N LEU A 61 -8.19 5.83 3.27
CA LEU A 61 -7.95 7.25 3.55
C LEU A 61 -7.70 7.50 5.04
N TRP A 62 -8.54 6.94 5.91
CA TRP A 62 -8.41 7.10 7.36
C TRP A 62 -7.05 6.60 7.88
N ASN A 63 -6.65 5.39 7.48
CA ASN A 63 -5.43 4.76 7.99
C ASN A 63 -4.15 5.30 7.35
N CYS A 64 -4.26 5.99 6.21
CA CYS A 64 -3.11 6.41 5.42
C CYS A 64 -2.87 7.92 5.41
N LEU A 65 -3.68 8.74 6.09
CA LEU A 65 -3.38 10.16 6.24
C LEU A 65 -2.11 10.38 7.09
N PRO A 66 -1.26 11.37 6.75
CA PRO A 66 -1.34 12.24 5.57
C PRO A 66 -0.76 11.62 4.28
N ASN A 67 -0.12 10.45 4.38
CA ASN A 67 0.75 9.86 3.38
C ASN A 67 0.07 9.10 2.22
N TRP A 68 -1.26 9.16 2.12
CA TRP A 68 -2.02 8.35 1.16
C TRP A 68 -1.59 8.59 -0.30
N ARG A 69 -1.21 9.83 -0.65
CA ARG A 69 -0.74 10.19 -2.01
C ARG A 69 0.51 9.42 -2.41
N SER A 70 1.50 9.38 -1.51
CA SER A 70 2.79 8.71 -1.71
C SER A 70 2.63 7.19 -1.79
N ILE A 71 1.70 6.64 -0.99
CA ILE A 71 1.32 5.23 -1.04
C ILE A 71 0.69 4.89 -2.40
N LEU A 72 -0.28 5.69 -2.88
CA LEU A 72 -0.91 5.48 -4.18
C LEU A 72 0.09 5.61 -5.34
N GLU A 73 0.99 6.59 -5.30
CA GLU A 73 2.01 6.75 -6.35
C GLU A 73 2.97 5.55 -6.38
N THR A 74 3.41 5.08 -5.21
CA THR A 74 4.29 3.91 -5.11
C THR A 74 3.59 2.65 -5.60
N ALA A 75 2.34 2.43 -5.19
CA ALA A 75 1.55 1.29 -5.64
C ALA A 75 1.27 1.35 -7.15
N GLN A 76 0.97 2.52 -7.71
CA GLN A 76 0.73 2.66 -9.16
C GLN A 76 1.96 2.26 -9.97
N LYS A 77 3.16 2.72 -9.56
CA LYS A 77 4.42 2.31 -10.19
C LYS A 77 4.68 0.82 -10.00
N GLY A 78 4.42 0.29 -8.81
CA GLY A 78 4.57 -1.13 -8.50
C GLY A 78 3.64 -2.02 -9.32
N TYR A 79 2.35 -1.69 -9.41
CA TYR A 79 1.38 -2.48 -10.17
C TYR A 79 1.75 -2.53 -11.65
N ARG A 80 2.21 -1.41 -12.23
CA ARG A 80 2.76 -1.39 -13.59
C ARG A 80 4.00 -2.28 -13.72
N LEU A 81 4.89 -2.27 -12.73
CA LEU A 81 6.12 -3.07 -12.74
C LEU A 81 5.84 -4.58 -12.78
N ILE A 82 4.76 -5.03 -12.13
CA ILE A 82 4.33 -6.45 -12.11
C ILE A 82 3.30 -6.78 -13.21
N GLY A 83 3.01 -5.86 -14.12
CA GLY A 83 2.05 -6.07 -15.21
C GLY A 83 0.57 -6.06 -14.79
N ALA A 84 0.24 -5.53 -13.61
CA ALA A 84 -1.11 -5.34 -13.09
C ALA A 84 -1.68 -3.95 -13.50
N ASN A 85 -1.80 -3.71 -14.81
CA ASN A 85 -2.14 -2.38 -15.33
C ASN A 85 -3.54 -1.91 -14.94
N GLU A 86 -4.53 -2.81 -14.91
CA GLU A 86 -5.91 -2.45 -14.55
C GLU A 86 -6.01 -1.93 -13.12
N GLN A 87 -5.27 -2.54 -12.18
CA GLN A 87 -5.15 -2.07 -10.81
C GLN A 87 -4.46 -0.71 -10.75
N ALA A 88 -3.36 -0.54 -11.49
CA ALA A 88 -2.61 0.72 -11.53
C ALA A 88 -3.47 1.89 -12.01
N ASP A 89 -4.30 1.66 -13.02
CA ASP A 89 -5.21 2.67 -13.58
C ASP A 89 -6.40 2.93 -12.64
N THR A 90 -6.88 1.88 -11.96
CA THR A 90 -7.94 2.00 -10.95
C THR A 90 -7.55 2.86 -9.75
N LEU A 91 -6.26 2.99 -9.43
CA LEU A 91 -5.80 3.88 -8.36
C LEU A 91 -6.14 5.36 -8.60
N GLU A 92 -6.45 5.78 -9.84
CA GLU A 92 -6.92 7.14 -10.11
C GLU A 92 -8.35 7.36 -9.57
N THR A 93 -9.18 6.31 -9.59
CA THR A 93 -10.51 6.35 -8.97
C THR A 93 -10.37 6.47 -7.45
N LEU A 94 -9.47 5.68 -6.84
CA LEU A 94 -9.19 5.77 -5.41
C LEU A 94 -8.63 7.15 -5.03
N ARG A 95 -7.72 7.71 -5.83
CA ARG A 95 -7.20 9.07 -5.65
C ARG A 95 -8.33 10.10 -5.63
N SER A 96 -9.21 10.07 -6.63
CA SER A 96 -10.33 11.01 -6.73
C SER A 96 -11.23 10.98 -5.48
N LEU A 97 -11.52 9.77 -4.98
CA LEU A 97 -12.30 9.59 -3.74
C LEU A 97 -11.55 10.15 -2.52
N CYS A 98 -10.25 9.88 -2.41
CA CYS A 98 -9.43 10.41 -1.33
C CYS A 98 -9.39 11.94 -1.35
N GLU A 99 -9.19 12.57 -2.50
CA GLU A 99 -9.17 14.04 -2.63
C GLU A 99 -10.50 14.68 -2.28
N GLN A 100 -11.61 14.05 -2.66
CA GLN A 100 -12.95 14.52 -2.33
C GLN A 100 -13.21 14.56 -0.83
N ASP A 101 -12.77 13.54 -0.09
CA ASP A 101 -13.14 13.34 1.32
C ASP A 101 -12.00 13.65 2.32
N GLU A 102 -10.80 14.05 1.85
CA GLU A 102 -9.61 14.28 2.67
C GLU A 102 -9.83 15.28 3.80
N SER A 103 -10.38 16.46 3.50
CA SER A 103 -10.57 17.51 4.50
C SER A 103 -11.53 17.08 5.61
N GLU A 104 -12.56 16.32 5.25
CA GLU A 104 -13.49 15.79 6.24
C GLU A 104 -12.87 14.66 7.05
N CYS A 105 -12.09 13.78 6.42
CA CYS A 105 -11.37 12.72 7.11
C CYS A 105 -10.38 13.29 8.12
N LEU A 106 -9.62 14.33 7.75
CA LEU A 106 -8.70 15.03 8.65
C LEU A 106 -9.45 15.61 9.85
N ALA A 107 -10.53 16.34 9.63
CA ALA A 107 -11.36 16.89 10.70
C ALA A 107 -12.00 15.79 11.58
N ALA A 108 -12.30 14.62 11.03
CA ALA A 108 -12.81 13.49 11.78
C ALA A 108 -11.70 12.85 12.65
N ILE A 109 -10.48 12.70 12.13
CA ILE A 109 -9.32 12.23 12.89
C ILE A 109 -8.97 13.19 14.03
N GLU A 110 -8.96 14.50 13.78
CA GLU A 110 -8.67 15.52 14.80
C GLU A 110 -9.70 15.54 15.94
N ARG A 111 -10.97 15.24 15.62
CA ARG A 111 -12.05 15.12 16.61
C ARG A 111 -12.10 13.76 17.29
N ASN A 112 -11.36 12.77 16.78
CA ASN A 112 -11.40 11.42 17.29
C ASN A 112 -10.77 11.39 18.70
N ASP A 113 -11.61 11.16 19.70
CA ASP A 113 -11.23 11.00 21.11
C ASP A 113 -10.67 9.60 21.43
N GLY A 114 -10.43 8.79 20.41
CA GLY A 114 -10.07 7.38 20.53
C GLY A 114 -11.29 6.43 20.52
N SER A 115 -12.51 6.95 20.37
CA SER A 115 -13.69 6.11 20.23
C SER A 115 -13.79 5.46 18.84
N MET A 116 -14.19 4.19 18.82
CA MET A 116 -14.48 3.47 17.57
C MET A 116 -15.66 4.06 16.79
N ASN A 117 -16.44 4.96 17.41
CA ASN A 117 -17.63 5.54 16.81
C ASN A 117 -17.28 6.51 15.67
N THR A 118 -16.28 7.38 15.85
CA THR A 118 -15.87 8.34 14.81
C THR A 118 -15.29 7.63 13.59
N PHE A 119 -14.45 6.62 13.82
CA PHE A 119 -13.94 5.74 12.77
C PHE A 119 -15.08 5.00 12.04
N ALA A 120 -16.00 4.38 12.78
CA ALA A 120 -17.11 3.64 12.20
C ALA A 120 -18.07 4.55 11.41
N GLU A 121 -18.28 5.78 11.87
CA GLU A 121 -19.10 6.77 11.18
C GLU A 121 -18.47 7.16 9.84
N PHE A 122 -17.18 7.49 9.83
CA PHE A 122 -16.47 7.85 8.61
C PHE A 122 -16.43 6.68 7.61
N THR A 123 -16.06 5.49 8.08
CA THR A 123 -15.86 4.32 7.22
C THR A 123 -17.15 3.76 6.63
N ARG A 124 -18.32 4.10 7.19
CA ARG A 124 -19.62 3.74 6.60
C ARG A 124 -19.85 4.30 5.20
N ARG A 125 -19.08 5.31 4.80
CA ARG A 125 -19.14 5.90 3.46
C ARG A 125 -18.87 4.88 2.36
N SER A 126 -17.88 4.01 2.54
CA SER A 126 -17.57 2.96 1.56
C SER A 126 -18.71 1.96 1.39
N TYR A 127 -19.54 1.72 2.41
CA TYR A 127 -20.68 0.79 2.33
C TYR A 127 -21.94 1.41 1.72
N ARG A 128 -22.03 2.75 1.64
CA ARG A 128 -23.16 3.43 1.00
C ARG A 128 -23.07 3.42 -0.52
N ASN A 129 -21.86 3.37 -1.06
CA ASN A 129 -21.61 3.02 -2.44
C ASN A 129 -21.54 1.50 -2.50
N THR A 130 -22.64 0.84 -2.88
CA THR A 130 -22.68 -0.60 -3.17
C THR A 130 -21.41 -1.00 -3.90
N TYR A 131 -20.64 -1.95 -3.31
CA TYR A 131 -19.35 -2.46 -3.79
C TYR A 131 -19.06 -2.07 -5.23
N SER A 132 -18.41 -0.92 -5.40
CA SER A 132 -18.11 -0.40 -6.72
C SER A 132 -17.22 -1.41 -7.44
N ASP A 133 -17.58 -1.82 -8.65
CA ASP A 133 -16.94 -2.90 -9.44
C ASP A 133 -15.40 -2.83 -9.50
N TRP A 134 -14.82 -1.64 -9.28
CA TRP A 134 -13.39 -1.45 -9.26
C TRP A 134 -12.68 -2.00 -8.01
N GLN A 135 -13.33 -2.04 -6.83
CA GLN A 135 -12.68 -2.51 -5.59
C GLN A 135 -12.35 -3.99 -5.67
N SER A 136 -13.14 -4.78 -6.41
CA SER A 136 -12.87 -6.21 -6.61
C SER A 136 -11.58 -6.51 -7.35
N LEU A 137 -11.03 -5.54 -8.08
CA LEU A 137 -9.76 -5.70 -8.78
C LEU A 137 -8.60 -5.96 -7.80
N PHE A 138 -8.74 -5.57 -6.52
CA PHE A 138 -7.73 -5.75 -5.47
C PHE A 138 -7.74 -7.14 -4.79
N TRP A 139 -8.68 -8.04 -5.13
CA TRP A 139 -8.79 -9.39 -4.55
C TRP A 139 -8.55 -10.53 -5.54
N GLY A 140 -8.26 -10.21 -6.81
CA GLY A 140 -8.15 -11.16 -7.90
C GLY A 140 -6.75 -11.77 -8.07
N ASP A 141 -6.28 -11.79 -9.31
CA ASP A 141 -5.02 -12.39 -9.73
C ASP A 141 -3.75 -11.62 -9.32
N ILE A 142 -3.88 -10.51 -8.57
CA ILE A 142 -2.75 -9.68 -8.14
C ILE A 142 -1.73 -10.50 -7.35
N TYR A 143 -2.21 -11.35 -6.43
CA TYR A 143 -1.32 -12.18 -5.62
C TYR A 143 -0.44 -13.06 -6.52
N GLU A 144 -1.04 -13.71 -7.52
CA GLU A 144 -0.33 -14.56 -8.47
C GLU A 144 0.68 -13.76 -9.31
N ARG A 145 0.31 -12.57 -9.79
CA ARG A 145 1.20 -11.66 -10.52
C ARG A 145 2.38 -11.20 -9.68
N ARG A 146 2.13 -10.80 -8.43
CA ARG A 146 3.16 -10.40 -7.47
C ARG A 146 4.12 -11.54 -7.21
N THR A 147 3.62 -12.75 -6.92
CA THR A 147 4.45 -13.94 -6.68
C THR A 147 5.26 -14.31 -7.91
N ALA A 148 4.67 -14.31 -9.12
CA ALA A 148 5.39 -14.60 -10.35
C ALA A 148 6.54 -13.61 -10.57
N TRP A 149 6.27 -12.31 -10.44
CA TRP A 149 7.29 -11.27 -10.59
C TRP A 149 8.41 -11.39 -9.55
N LEU A 150 8.08 -11.67 -8.29
CA LEU A 150 9.06 -11.87 -7.22
C LEU A 150 9.99 -13.06 -7.52
N ASN A 151 9.44 -14.16 -8.01
CA ASN A 151 10.23 -15.35 -8.39
C ASN A 151 11.14 -15.06 -9.59
N GLU A 152 10.63 -14.39 -10.62
CA GLU A 152 11.41 -14.01 -11.81
C GLU A 152 12.55 -13.01 -11.49
N ASN A 153 12.42 -12.25 -10.40
CA ASN A 153 13.36 -11.21 -10.00
C ASN A 153 14.15 -11.55 -8.73
N GLU A 154 14.06 -12.78 -8.21
CA GLU A 154 14.55 -13.14 -6.87
C GLU A 154 16.02 -12.76 -6.66
N GLU A 155 16.90 -13.15 -7.57
CA GLU A 155 18.35 -12.88 -7.46
C GLU A 155 18.64 -11.37 -7.38
N ARG A 156 17.99 -10.59 -8.25
CA ARG A 156 18.13 -9.13 -8.29
C ARG A 156 17.63 -8.49 -6.99
N LEU A 157 16.50 -8.95 -6.48
CA LEU A 157 15.90 -8.45 -5.24
C LEU A 157 16.76 -8.78 -4.03
N ARG A 158 17.28 -10.01 -3.95
CA ARG A 158 18.24 -10.43 -2.93
C ARG A 158 19.49 -9.55 -2.92
N SER A 159 20.04 -9.28 -4.11
CA SER A 159 21.20 -8.39 -4.27
C SER A 159 20.91 -6.97 -3.78
N LEU A 160 19.74 -6.45 -4.12
CA LEU A 160 19.28 -5.12 -3.74
C LEU A 160 19.15 -4.94 -2.22
N ILE A 161 18.77 -5.99 -1.49
CA ILE A 161 18.70 -5.98 -0.02
C ILE A 161 19.99 -6.50 0.66
N GLY A 162 21.07 -6.72 -0.11
CA GLY A 162 22.36 -7.17 0.41
C GLY A 162 22.37 -8.61 0.94
N ARG A 163 21.48 -9.48 0.43
CA ARG A 163 21.32 -10.89 0.80
C ARG A 163 21.76 -11.83 -0.33
N ASN A 164 22.96 -11.62 -0.88
CA ASN A 164 23.53 -12.57 -1.83
C ASN A 164 23.83 -13.88 -1.08
N ASP A 165 23.25 -14.98 -1.54
CA ASP A 165 23.64 -16.31 -1.06
C ASP A 165 25.12 -16.50 -1.44
N SER A 166 25.96 -16.67 -0.42
CA SER A 166 27.40 -16.93 -0.56
C SER A 166 27.64 -18.43 -0.65
#